data_AF-B1C3J5-F1
#
_entry.id   AF-B1C3J5-F1
#
_cell.length_a   1.000
_cell.length_b   1.000
_cell.length_c   1.000
_cell.angle_alpha   90.00
_cell.angle_beta   90.00
_cell.angle_gamma   90.00
#
_symmetry.space_group_name_H-M   'P 1'
#
loop_
_entity.id
_entity.type
_entity.pdbx_description
1 polymer ?
#
loop_
_entity_poly.entity_id
_entity_poly.type
_entity_poly.pdbx_seq_one_letter_code
_entity_poly.pdbx_strand_id
1 'polypeptide(L)'
;MHKKSKRRSVAYIVSLLLTVFISIFIVLTISNFTIFNANYLLSKMESVNFYQEAISNLNKQIQQETQSTGFPIEMFENYIDEKEADDIMENHLKDALVYGKTKIDTSKFEEKLSNDIDNYLKSANIIINSEEETAISILKTNLIDYYETYLTFPYLNIYVDIVNNFHSFYHVIVVILVLLILLAGFILYHLFSHYRGRRRYFAYSLISSGLICFILQTIIYFGNFVNKISLSPQYFYNFITSTINTYLLIYIIAGLILIASGIICAYIKIEKS
;
A
#
# COMPACT_ATOMS: atom_id res chain seq x y z
N MET A 1 29.79 43.84 -14.46
CA MET A 1 29.78 42.51 -13.80
C MET A 1 28.51 42.20 -12.98
N HIS A 2 27.88 43.18 -12.32
CA HIS A 2 26.78 42.96 -11.37
C HIS A 2 25.50 42.27 -11.94
N LYS A 3 25.08 42.57 -13.18
CA LYS A 3 23.89 41.96 -13.82
C LYS A 3 24.04 40.46 -14.15
N LYS A 4 25.24 40.01 -14.54
CA LYS A 4 25.52 38.59 -14.82
C LYS A 4 25.51 37.74 -13.55
N SER A 5 26.00 38.29 -12.43
CA SER A 5 25.96 37.63 -11.12
C SER A 5 24.52 37.44 -10.62
N LYS A 6 23.71 38.51 -10.63
CA LYS A 6 22.28 38.44 -10.22
C LYS A 6 21.47 37.40 -11.01
N ARG A 7 21.67 37.30 -12.33
CA ARG A 7 20.99 36.28 -13.16
C ARG A 7 21.37 34.85 -12.78
N ARG A 8 22.63 34.58 -12.42
CA ARG A 8 23.04 33.26 -11.96
C ARG A 8 22.41 32.90 -10.61
N SER A 9 22.37 33.83 -9.67
CA SER A 9 21.69 33.61 -8.38
C SER A 9 20.22 33.26 -8.55
N VAL A 10 19.50 34.00 -9.40
CA VAL A 10 18.08 33.70 -9.72
C VAL A 10 17.96 32.31 -10.35
N ALA A 11 18.86 31.95 -11.27
CA ALA A 11 18.85 30.62 -11.90
C ALA A 11 19.02 29.47 -10.89
N TYR A 12 19.91 29.63 -9.90
CA TYR A 12 20.09 28.65 -8.84
C TYR A 12 18.84 28.51 -7.97
N ILE A 13 18.20 29.62 -7.60
CA ILE A 13 16.97 29.60 -6.79
C ILE A 13 15.84 28.92 -7.57
N VAL A 14 15.64 29.28 -8.84
CA VAL A 14 14.57 28.68 -9.66
C VAL A 14 14.86 27.20 -9.94
N SER A 15 16.14 26.83 -10.13
CA SER A 15 16.55 25.42 -10.25
C SER A 15 16.28 24.63 -8.96
N LEU A 16 16.55 25.21 -7.80
CA LEU A 16 16.23 24.61 -6.50
C LEU A 16 14.72 24.41 -6.34
N LEU A 17 13.90 25.42 -6.67
CA LEU A 17 12.44 25.30 -6.62
C LEU A 17 11.94 24.22 -7.58
N LEU A 18 12.47 24.18 -8.79
CA LEU A 18 12.14 23.14 -9.77
C LEU A 18 12.50 21.74 -9.23
N THR A 19 13.66 21.59 -8.57
CA THR A 19 14.04 20.33 -7.89
C THR A 19 12.99 19.90 -6.88
N VAL A 20 12.55 20.83 -6.02
CA VAL A 20 11.55 20.56 -4.98
C VAL A 20 10.22 20.14 -5.62
N PHE A 21 9.74 20.89 -6.62
CA PHE A 21 8.46 20.58 -7.27
C PHE A 21 8.47 19.22 -7.98
N ILE A 22 9.55 18.90 -8.71
CA ILE A 22 9.69 17.59 -9.37
C ILE A 22 9.74 16.46 -8.32
N SER A 23 10.46 16.66 -7.22
CA SER A 23 10.58 15.63 -6.17
C SER A 23 9.23 15.35 -5.51
N ILE A 24 8.48 16.40 -5.16
CA ILE A 24 7.13 16.25 -4.59
C ILE A 24 6.19 15.59 -5.61
N PHE A 25 6.23 16.01 -6.87
CA PHE A 25 5.41 15.42 -7.92
C PHE A 25 5.66 13.91 -8.07
N ILE A 26 6.92 13.48 -8.03
CA ILE A 26 7.28 12.06 -8.09
C ILE A 26 6.79 11.32 -6.87
N VAL A 27 6.95 11.89 -5.67
CA VAL A 27 6.46 11.27 -4.43
C VAL A 27 4.96 11.02 -4.52
N LEU A 28 4.19 12.04 -4.88
CA LEU A 28 2.74 11.93 -5.02
C LEU A 28 2.34 10.92 -6.09
N THR A 29 3.03 10.93 -7.23
CA THR A 29 2.73 10.02 -8.35
C THR A 29 3.02 8.57 -7.97
N ILE A 30 4.20 8.28 -7.41
CA ILE A 30 4.54 6.91 -7.00
C ILE A 30 3.56 6.43 -5.93
N SER A 31 3.29 7.23 -4.90
CA SER A 31 2.33 6.85 -3.85
C SER A 31 0.93 6.55 -4.40
N ASN A 32 0.44 7.37 -5.34
CA ASN A 32 -0.85 7.17 -6.00
C ASN A 32 -0.94 5.87 -6.80
N PHE A 33 0.15 5.43 -7.44
CA PHE A 33 0.19 4.17 -8.19
C PHE A 33 0.56 2.94 -7.35
N THR A 34 0.91 3.13 -6.08
CA THR A 34 1.38 2.07 -5.19
C THR A 34 0.51 1.98 -3.94
N ILE A 35 0.97 2.50 -2.81
CA ILE A 35 0.34 2.34 -1.50
C ILE A 35 -1.05 2.95 -1.39
N PHE A 36 -1.48 3.81 -2.32
CA PHE A 36 -2.84 4.37 -2.38
C PHE A 36 -3.68 3.81 -3.53
N ASN A 37 -3.23 2.71 -4.14
CA ASN A 37 -3.92 2.01 -5.21
C ASN A 37 -4.33 0.60 -4.78
N ALA A 38 -5.64 0.30 -4.84
CA ALA A 38 -6.19 -1.00 -4.48
C ALA A 38 -5.53 -2.15 -5.26
N ASN A 39 -5.40 -2.00 -6.59
CA ASN A 39 -4.87 -3.05 -7.46
C ASN A 39 -3.40 -3.35 -7.15
N TYR A 40 -2.62 -2.33 -6.77
CA TYR A 40 -1.25 -2.55 -6.32
C TYR A 40 -1.23 -3.40 -5.04
N LEU A 41 -2.04 -3.05 -4.03
CA LEU A 41 -2.09 -3.84 -2.78
C LEU A 41 -2.57 -5.27 -3.00
N LEU A 42 -3.62 -5.47 -3.81
CA LEU A 42 -4.12 -6.79 -4.20
C LEU A 42 -3.01 -7.62 -4.87
N SER A 43 -2.29 -7.03 -5.83
CA SER A 43 -1.17 -7.73 -6.49
C SER A 43 -0.05 -8.12 -5.51
N LYS A 44 0.15 -7.33 -4.44
CA LYS A 44 1.14 -7.64 -3.41
C LYS A 44 0.66 -8.76 -2.50
N MET A 45 -0.61 -8.76 -2.11
CA MET A 45 -1.24 -9.84 -1.34
C MET A 45 -1.15 -11.18 -2.10
N GLU A 46 -1.51 -11.18 -3.38
CA GLU A 46 -1.41 -12.34 -4.26
C GLU A 46 0.03 -12.85 -4.37
N SER A 47 1.01 -11.94 -4.54
CA SER A 47 2.42 -12.33 -4.70
C SER A 47 3.05 -13.04 -3.51
N VAL A 48 2.43 -12.96 -2.32
CA VAL A 48 2.90 -13.61 -1.09
C VAL A 48 1.90 -14.61 -0.52
N ASN A 49 0.92 -15.06 -1.31
CA ASN A 49 -0.15 -15.99 -0.87
C ASN A 49 -0.86 -15.53 0.41
N PHE A 50 -1.06 -14.21 0.57
CA PHE A 50 -1.57 -13.62 1.80
C PHE A 50 -2.90 -14.25 2.24
N TYR A 51 -3.83 -14.42 1.31
CA TYR A 51 -5.17 -14.93 1.59
C TYR A 51 -5.15 -16.40 2.03
N GLN A 52 -4.46 -17.26 1.27
CA GLN A 52 -4.27 -18.67 1.61
C GLN A 52 -3.63 -18.84 3.00
N GLU A 53 -2.59 -18.07 3.32
CA GLU A 53 -1.97 -18.13 4.65
C GLU A 53 -2.92 -17.62 5.74
N ALA A 54 -3.70 -16.56 5.49
CA ALA A 54 -4.69 -16.06 6.45
C ALA A 54 -5.76 -17.12 6.75
N ILE A 55 -6.29 -17.79 5.73
CA ILE A 55 -7.32 -18.83 5.84
C ILE A 55 -6.76 -20.07 6.54
N SER A 56 -5.55 -20.50 6.19
CA SER A 56 -4.87 -21.62 6.86
C SER A 56 -4.69 -21.36 8.36
N ASN A 57 -4.33 -20.12 8.73
CA ASN A 57 -4.21 -19.75 10.15
C ASN A 57 -5.58 -19.63 10.84
N LEU A 58 -6.61 -19.16 10.14
CA LEU A 58 -7.97 -19.11 10.66
C LEU A 58 -8.52 -20.51 10.93
N ASN A 59 -8.42 -21.44 9.96
CA ASN A 59 -8.83 -22.83 10.16
C ASN A 59 -8.08 -23.50 11.32
N LYS A 60 -6.77 -23.22 11.48
CA LYS A 60 -6.01 -23.67 12.66
C LYS A 60 -6.53 -23.07 13.97
N GLN A 61 -6.86 -21.77 13.99
CA GLN A 61 -7.39 -21.11 15.17
C GLN A 61 -8.76 -21.70 15.55
N ILE A 62 -9.65 -21.91 14.58
CA ILE A 62 -10.96 -22.53 14.79
C ILE A 62 -10.78 -23.92 15.43
N GLN A 63 -9.90 -24.76 14.86
CA GLN A 63 -9.63 -26.10 15.40
C GLN A 63 -9.07 -26.06 16.82
N GLN A 64 -8.13 -25.15 17.11
CA GLN A 64 -7.53 -25.01 18.44
C GLN A 64 -8.58 -24.62 19.49
N GLU A 65 -9.49 -23.72 19.14
CA GLU A 65 -10.57 -23.27 20.02
C GLU A 65 -11.64 -24.35 20.23
N THR A 66 -11.86 -25.21 19.23
CA THR A 66 -12.87 -26.28 19.33
C THR A 66 -12.34 -27.56 19.98
N GLN A 67 -11.02 -27.76 20.09
CA GLN A 67 -10.42 -29.01 20.60
C GLN A 67 -10.88 -29.41 22.00
N SER A 68 -11.15 -28.45 22.89
CA SER A 68 -11.56 -28.69 24.28
C SER A 68 -13.07 -28.68 24.50
N THR A 69 -13.86 -28.49 23.43
CA THR A 69 -15.31 -28.25 23.53
C THR A 69 -16.16 -29.53 23.51
N GLY A 70 -15.55 -30.68 23.19
CA GLY A 70 -16.26 -31.95 23.03
C GLY A 70 -16.93 -32.16 21.67
N PHE A 71 -16.87 -31.16 20.77
CA PHE A 71 -17.23 -31.37 19.36
C PHE A 71 -16.14 -32.16 18.62
N PRO A 72 -16.50 -33.01 17.64
CA PRO A 72 -15.52 -33.72 16.81
C PRO A 72 -14.65 -32.72 16.03
N ILE A 73 -13.34 -32.95 16.00
CA ILE A 73 -12.39 -32.04 15.32
C ILE A 73 -12.67 -32.02 13.81
N GLU A 74 -13.14 -33.14 13.25
CA GLU A 74 -13.46 -33.30 11.83
C GLU A 74 -14.57 -32.34 11.37
N MET A 75 -15.42 -31.89 12.29
CA MET A 75 -16.46 -30.88 12.03
C MET A 75 -15.87 -29.52 11.65
N PHE A 76 -14.68 -29.21 12.15
CA PHE A 76 -14.00 -27.92 11.98
C PHE A 76 -12.73 -28.05 11.12
N GLU A 77 -12.51 -29.22 10.49
CA GLU A 77 -11.39 -29.42 9.59
C GLU A 77 -11.64 -28.69 8.27
N ASN A 78 -10.74 -27.75 7.92
CA ASN A 78 -10.89 -26.89 6.73
C ASN A 78 -12.29 -26.24 6.64
N TYR A 79 -12.78 -25.76 7.78
CA TYR A 79 -14.16 -25.28 7.94
C TYR A 79 -14.53 -24.14 6.98
N ILE A 80 -13.53 -23.32 6.65
CA ILE A 80 -13.63 -22.23 5.67
C ILE A 80 -12.93 -22.67 4.39
N ASP A 81 -13.67 -22.62 3.28
CA ASP A 81 -13.17 -22.92 1.95
C ASP A 81 -12.20 -21.83 1.48
N GLU A 82 -11.04 -22.25 0.97
CA GLU A 82 -9.98 -21.32 0.57
C GLU A 82 -10.41 -20.40 -0.58
N LYS A 83 -11.17 -20.91 -1.55
CA LYS A 83 -11.59 -20.11 -2.72
C LYS A 83 -12.66 -19.09 -2.35
N GLU A 84 -13.62 -19.49 -1.51
CA GLU A 84 -14.66 -18.58 -1.05
C GLU A 84 -14.07 -17.41 -0.26
N ALA A 85 -13.07 -17.67 0.58
CA ALA A 85 -12.43 -16.63 1.38
C ALA A 85 -11.48 -15.72 0.57
N ASP A 86 -10.80 -16.23 -0.47
CA ASP A 86 -10.03 -15.40 -1.41
C ASP A 86 -10.93 -14.33 -2.06
N ASP A 87 -12.09 -14.73 -2.60
CA ASP A 87 -13.06 -13.82 -3.22
C ASP A 87 -13.62 -12.82 -2.20
N ILE A 88 -13.90 -13.25 -0.97
CA ILE A 88 -14.40 -12.37 0.10
C ILE A 88 -13.36 -11.30 0.44
N MET A 89 -12.10 -11.68 0.66
CA MET A 89 -11.06 -10.74 1.06
C MET A 89 -10.69 -9.76 -0.06
N GLU A 90 -10.63 -10.21 -1.31
CA GLU A 90 -10.38 -9.34 -2.46
C GLU A 90 -11.51 -8.32 -2.64
N ASN A 91 -12.76 -8.79 -2.63
CA ASN A 91 -13.92 -7.92 -2.76
C ASN A 91 -14.04 -6.96 -1.58
N HIS A 92 -13.73 -7.42 -0.37
CA HIS A 92 -13.73 -6.58 0.83
C HIS A 92 -12.76 -5.41 0.73
N LEU A 93 -11.51 -5.64 0.28
CA LEU A 93 -10.54 -4.55 0.10
C LEU A 93 -10.98 -3.56 -1.00
N LYS A 94 -11.54 -4.05 -2.11
CA LYS A 94 -12.07 -3.21 -3.18
C LYS A 94 -13.26 -2.37 -2.69
N ASP A 95 -14.22 -3.00 -2.03
CA ASP A 95 -15.41 -2.33 -1.51
C ASP A 95 -15.07 -1.30 -0.43
N ALA A 96 -14.07 -1.59 0.40
CA ALA A 96 -13.55 -0.62 1.38
C ALA A 96 -12.96 0.61 0.70
N LEU A 97 -12.16 0.43 -0.36
CA LEU A 97 -11.48 1.54 -1.04
C LEU A 97 -12.38 2.32 -2.00
N VAL A 98 -13.43 1.69 -2.56
CA VAL A 98 -14.35 2.33 -3.51
C VAL A 98 -15.60 2.89 -2.81
N TYR A 99 -16.17 2.14 -1.86
CA TYR A 99 -17.45 2.47 -1.23
C TYR A 99 -17.34 2.79 0.27
N GLY A 100 -16.15 2.69 0.87
CA GLY A 100 -15.97 2.88 2.32
C GLY A 100 -16.56 1.76 3.18
N LYS A 101 -16.86 0.59 2.58
CA LYS A 101 -17.38 -0.57 3.31
C LYS A 101 -16.25 -1.36 3.96
N THR A 102 -15.97 -1.04 5.21
CA THR A 102 -14.80 -1.55 5.94
C THR A 102 -15.11 -2.69 6.90
N LYS A 103 -16.36 -3.16 6.93
CA LYS A 103 -16.78 -4.33 7.69
C LYS A 103 -17.11 -5.50 6.77
N ILE A 104 -16.74 -6.70 7.20
CA ILE A 104 -17.13 -7.94 6.53
C ILE A 104 -18.53 -8.34 7.00
N ASP A 105 -19.32 -8.88 6.07
CA ASP A 105 -20.59 -9.52 6.39
C ASP A 105 -20.34 -10.94 6.90
N THR A 106 -20.68 -11.18 8.17
CA THR A 106 -20.51 -12.46 8.85
C THR A 106 -21.78 -13.30 8.89
N SER A 107 -22.93 -12.79 8.40
CA SER A 107 -24.23 -13.44 8.59
C SER A 107 -24.29 -14.86 8.01
N LYS A 108 -23.68 -15.08 6.83
CA LYS A 108 -23.61 -16.42 6.23
C LYS A 108 -22.78 -17.40 7.06
N PHE A 109 -21.67 -16.93 7.63
CA PHE A 109 -20.80 -17.74 8.47
C PHE A 109 -21.49 -18.07 9.79
N GLU A 110 -22.14 -17.09 10.42
CA GLU A 110 -22.92 -17.27 11.65
C GLU A 110 -24.08 -18.26 11.46
N GLU A 111 -24.81 -18.18 10.35
CA GLU A 111 -25.89 -19.10 10.01
C GLU A 111 -25.35 -20.53 9.80
N LYS A 112 -24.28 -20.69 9.01
CA LYS A 112 -23.62 -21.99 8.79
C LYS A 112 -23.16 -22.60 10.12
N LEU A 113 -22.43 -21.84 10.93
CA LEU A 113 -21.91 -22.27 12.23
C LEU A 113 -23.03 -22.68 13.20
N SER A 114 -24.11 -21.90 13.24
CA SER A 114 -25.25 -22.23 14.08
C SER A 114 -25.94 -23.50 13.64
N ASN A 115 -26.18 -23.66 12.33
CA ASN A 115 -26.81 -24.86 11.78
C ASN A 115 -25.95 -26.11 12.02
N ASP A 116 -24.63 -26.03 11.82
CA ASP A 116 -23.74 -27.17 11.99
C ASP A 116 -23.72 -27.65 13.45
N ILE A 117 -23.60 -26.73 14.41
CA ILE A 117 -23.63 -27.05 15.86
C ILE A 117 -24.97 -27.64 16.26
N ASP A 118 -26.08 -27.01 15.87
CA ASP A 118 -27.42 -27.45 16.24
C ASP A 118 -27.76 -28.83 15.64
N ASN A 119 -27.30 -29.08 14.40
CA ASN A 119 -27.46 -30.37 13.74
C ASN A 119 -26.66 -31.47 14.45
N TYR A 120 -25.42 -31.19 14.86
CA TYR A 120 -24.62 -32.14 15.62
C TYR A 120 -25.31 -32.53 16.94
N LEU A 121 -25.72 -31.55 17.74
CA LEU A 121 -26.38 -31.79 19.03
C LEU A 121 -27.65 -32.63 18.88
N LYS A 122 -28.48 -32.33 17.87
CA LYS A 122 -29.69 -33.11 17.55
C LYS A 122 -29.35 -34.54 17.12
N SER A 123 -28.40 -34.70 16.20
CA SER A 123 -28.04 -36.02 15.65
C SER A 123 -27.40 -36.94 16.70
N ALA A 124 -26.63 -36.38 17.63
CA ALA A 124 -25.99 -37.09 18.72
C ALA A 124 -26.91 -37.30 19.94
N ASN A 125 -28.16 -36.80 19.91
CA ASN A 125 -29.11 -36.79 21.04
C ASN A 125 -28.52 -36.17 22.32
N ILE A 126 -27.73 -35.11 22.18
CA ILE A 126 -27.14 -34.40 23.31
C ILE A 126 -28.17 -33.40 23.85
N ILE A 127 -28.54 -33.57 25.12
CA ILE A 127 -29.37 -32.61 25.85
C ILE A 127 -28.41 -31.67 26.58
N ILE A 128 -28.44 -30.40 26.18
CA ILE A 128 -27.61 -29.36 26.80
C ILE A 128 -28.35 -28.68 27.95
N ASN A 129 -27.60 -28.29 28.98
CA ASN A 129 -28.08 -27.46 30.08
C ASN A 129 -27.77 -25.96 29.82
N SER A 130 -28.21 -25.08 30.74
CA SER A 130 -28.00 -23.63 30.59
C SER A 130 -26.53 -23.18 30.60
N GLU A 131 -25.64 -23.91 31.28
CA GLU A 131 -24.21 -23.62 31.29
C GLU A 131 -23.57 -23.98 29.94
N GLU A 132 -23.95 -25.13 29.38
CA GLU A 132 -23.50 -25.59 28.06
C GLU A 132 -24.03 -24.71 26.93
N GLU A 133 -25.29 -24.26 27.00
CA GLU A 133 -25.84 -23.25 26.08
C GLU A 133 -25.01 -21.96 26.09
N THR A 134 -24.61 -21.51 27.28
CA THR A 134 -23.79 -20.31 27.43
C THR A 134 -22.39 -20.54 26.85
N ALA A 135 -21.77 -21.69 27.12
CA ALA A 135 -20.47 -22.04 26.58
C ALA A 135 -20.47 -22.13 25.05
N ILE A 136 -21.51 -22.72 24.46
CA ILE A 136 -21.71 -22.78 23.01
C ILE A 136 -21.89 -21.38 22.42
N SER A 137 -22.66 -20.51 23.08
CA SER A 137 -22.82 -19.13 22.63
C SER A 137 -21.49 -18.37 22.63
N ILE A 138 -20.67 -18.54 23.67
CA ILE A 138 -19.34 -17.92 23.74
C ILE A 138 -18.43 -18.45 22.63
N LEU A 139 -18.44 -19.77 22.40
CA LEU A 139 -17.70 -20.39 21.30
C LEU A 139 -18.12 -19.79 19.95
N LYS A 140 -19.42 -19.72 19.67
CA LYS A 140 -19.95 -19.12 18.43
C LYS A 140 -19.44 -17.69 18.24
N THR A 141 -19.54 -16.86 19.27
CA THR A 141 -19.02 -15.48 19.24
C THR A 141 -17.52 -15.44 18.95
N ASN A 142 -16.70 -16.24 19.65
CA ASN A 142 -15.26 -16.27 19.42
C ASN A 142 -14.91 -16.68 17.98
N LEU A 143 -15.58 -17.70 17.44
CA LEU A 143 -15.34 -18.16 16.07
C LEU A 143 -15.73 -17.10 15.03
N ILE A 144 -16.82 -16.35 15.27
CA ILE A 144 -17.22 -15.21 14.43
C ILE A 144 -16.18 -14.08 14.52
N ASP A 145 -15.68 -13.78 15.73
CA ASP A 145 -14.65 -12.77 15.93
C ASP A 145 -13.33 -13.14 15.23
N TYR A 146 -12.93 -14.42 15.26
CA TYR A 146 -11.78 -14.89 14.47
C TYR A 146 -12.03 -14.76 12.98
N TYR A 147 -13.22 -15.15 12.50
CA TYR A 147 -13.59 -15.01 11.10
C TYR A 147 -13.47 -13.55 10.64
N GLU A 148 -14.03 -12.60 11.40
CA GLU A 148 -13.92 -11.17 11.09
C GLU A 148 -12.46 -10.70 11.14
N THR A 149 -11.70 -11.09 12.17
CA THR A 149 -10.32 -10.63 12.38
C THR A 149 -9.36 -11.09 11.30
N TYR A 150 -9.44 -12.35 10.88
CA TYR A 150 -8.51 -12.93 9.89
C TYR A 150 -8.84 -12.52 8.46
N LEU A 151 -10.12 -12.28 8.14
CA LEU A 151 -10.53 -11.86 6.80
C LEU A 151 -10.48 -10.34 6.62
N THR A 152 -10.51 -9.56 7.71
CA THR A 152 -10.44 -8.09 7.65
C THR A 152 -8.98 -7.62 7.60
N PHE A 153 -8.69 -6.69 6.71
CA PHE A 153 -7.37 -6.06 6.69
C PHE A 153 -7.17 -5.18 7.94
N PRO A 154 -6.08 -5.37 8.72
CA PRO A 154 -5.84 -4.58 9.92
C PRO A 154 -5.81 -3.06 9.62
N TYR A 155 -6.48 -2.29 10.46
CA TYR A 155 -6.56 -0.82 10.33
C TYR A 155 -7.16 -0.31 9.01
N LEU A 156 -7.97 -1.13 8.32
CA LEU A 156 -8.58 -0.76 7.03
C LEU A 156 -9.34 0.56 7.08
N ASN A 157 -10.09 0.82 8.15
CA ASN A 157 -10.77 2.12 8.38
C ASN A 157 -9.81 3.31 8.27
N ILE A 158 -8.71 3.26 9.04
CA ILE A 158 -7.71 4.33 9.08
C ILE A 158 -7.05 4.46 7.71
N TYR A 159 -6.75 3.34 7.06
CA TYR A 159 -6.15 3.32 5.73
C TYR A 159 -7.08 3.94 4.68
N VAL A 160 -8.36 3.57 4.65
CA VAL A 160 -9.39 4.13 3.74
C VAL A 160 -9.53 5.63 3.96
N ASP A 161 -9.56 6.11 5.20
CA ASP A 161 -9.61 7.54 5.50
C ASP A 161 -8.38 8.28 4.94
N ILE A 162 -7.18 7.72 5.09
CA ILE A 162 -5.94 8.30 4.55
C ILE A 162 -6.00 8.33 3.01
N VAL A 163 -6.45 7.25 2.37
CA VAL A 163 -6.57 7.14 0.92
C VAL A 163 -7.59 8.13 0.37
N ASN A 164 -8.76 8.24 1.00
CA ASN A 164 -9.81 9.16 0.59
C ASN A 164 -9.37 10.62 0.74
N ASN A 165 -8.69 10.95 1.85
CA ASN A 165 -8.10 12.28 2.03
C ASN A 165 -7.02 12.57 0.98
N PHE A 166 -6.16 11.60 0.67
CA PHE A 166 -5.15 11.75 -0.37
C PHE A 166 -5.79 12.01 -1.73
N HIS A 167 -6.74 11.17 -2.16
CA HIS A 167 -7.42 11.30 -3.46
C HIS A 167 -8.22 12.59 -3.60
N SER A 168 -8.83 13.07 -2.50
CA SER A 168 -9.59 14.33 -2.49
C SER A 168 -8.74 15.53 -2.89
N PHE A 169 -7.45 15.57 -2.50
CA PHE A 169 -6.55 16.67 -2.82
C PHE A 169 -5.57 16.36 -3.97
N TYR A 170 -5.38 15.08 -4.31
CA TYR A 170 -4.37 14.62 -5.25
C TYR A 170 -4.42 15.37 -6.58
N HIS A 171 -5.58 15.38 -7.26
CA HIS A 171 -5.70 16.01 -8.58
C HIS A 171 -5.41 17.51 -8.54
N VAL A 172 -5.88 18.22 -7.51
CA VAL A 172 -5.66 19.66 -7.34
C VAL A 172 -4.17 19.96 -7.13
N ILE A 173 -3.51 19.23 -6.22
CA ILE A 173 -2.09 19.40 -5.91
C ILE A 173 -1.23 19.08 -7.14
N VAL A 174 -1.54 18.00 -7.85
CA VAL A 174 -0.83 17.60 -9.07
C VAL A 174 -0.92 18.67 -10.15
N VAL A 175 -2.11 19.24 -10.40
CA VAL A 175 -2.28 20.33 -11.38
C VAL A 175 -1.45 21.56 -10.99
N ILE A 176 -1.49 21.96 -9.70
CA ILE A 176 -0.68 23.08 -9.20
C ILE A 176 0.81 22.80 -9.39
N LEU A 177 1.28 21.60 -9.04
CA LEU A 177 2.69 21.21 -9.21
C LEU A 177 3.12 21.25 -10.67
N VAL A 178 2.30 20.74 -11.59
CA VAL A 178 2.58 20.80 -13.03
C VAL A 178 2.70 22.25 -13.50
N LEU A 179 1.79 23.13 -13.08
CA LEU A 179 1.87 24.57 -13.41
C LEU A 179 3.13 25.22 -12.83
N LEU A 180 3.52 24.90 -11.60
CA LEU A 180 4.74 25.41 -10.97
C LEU A 180 6.01 24.91 -11.66
N ILE A 181 6.04 23.64 -12.08
CA ILE A 181 7.13 23.05 -12.87
C ILE A 181 7.25 23.76 -14.22
N LEU A 182 6.14 23.96 -14.93
CA LEU A 182 6.11 24.68 -16.20
C LEU A 182 6.54 26.14 -16.05
N LEU A 183 6.07 26.82 -15.01
CA LEU A 183 6.45 28.21 -14.71
C LEU A 183 7.94 28.33 -14.39
N ALA A 184 8.47 27.48 -13.50
CA ALA A 184 9.89 27.46 -13.17
C ALA A 184 10.75 27.12 -14.40
N GLY A 185 10.31 26.16 -15.22
CA GLY A 185 10.94 25.83 -16.49
C GLY A 185 10.94 27.01 -17.48
N PHE A 186 9.81 27.71 -17.60
CA PHE A 186 9.67 28.90 -18.45
C PHE A 186 10.59 30.05 -18.00
N ILE A 187 10.66 30.31 -16.68
CA ILE A 187 11.56 31.33 -16.12
C ILE A 187 13.01 30.97 -16.43
N LEU A 188 13.44 29.72 -16.20
CA LEU A 188 14.80 29.26 -16.53
C LEU A 188 15.11 29.39 -18.01
N TYR A 189 14.13 29.10 -18.87
CA TYR A 189 14.26 29.25 -20.32
C TYR A 189 14.49 30.71 -20.71
N HIS A 190 13.73 31.65 -20.15
CA HIS A 190 13.83 33.07 -20.51
C HIS A 190 15.04 33.80 -19.89
N LEU A 191 15.56 33.31 -18.76
CA LEU A 191 16.63 33.97 -17.99
C LEU A 191 17.99 34.01 -18.70
N PHE A 192 18.27 33.04 -19.57
CA PHE A 192 19.50 32.99 -20.37
C PHE A 192 19.17 33.08 -21.86
N SER A 193 19.89 33.91 -22.62
CA SER A 193 19.81 33.93 -24.08
C SER A 193 20.60 32.76 -24.71
N HIS A 194 21.69 32.33 -24.08
CA HIS A 194 22.50 31.22 -24.57
C HIS A 194 21.95 29.85 -24.16
N TYR A 195 21.72 29.00 -25.17
CA TYR A 195 21.24 27.62 -25.08
C TYR A 195 22.01 26.75 -24.07
N ARG A 196 23.33 26.93 -23.99
CA ARG A 196 24.22 26.18 -23.07
C ARG A 196 24.00 26.52 -21.59
N GLY A 197 23.48 27.72 -21.28
CA GLY A 197 23.15 28.13 -19.92
C GLY A 197 21.83 27.54 -19.43
N ARG A 198 20.78 27.58 -20.26
CA ARG A 198 19.42 27.08 -19.95
C ARG A 198 19.44 25.61 -19.50
N ARG A 199 20.18 24.79 -20.24
CA ARG A 199 20.20 23.34 -20.03
C ARG A 199 20.92 22.90 -18.77
N ARG A 200 21.94 23.62 -18.35
CA ARG A 200 22.72 23.25 -17.15
C ARG A 200 21.85 23.29 -15.90
N TYR A 201 21.07 24.37 -15.72
CA TYR A 201 20.21 24.51 -14.55
C TYR A 201 19.04 23.54 -14.56
N PHE A 202 18.47 23.25 -15.74
CA PHE A 202 17.44 22.21 -15.87
C PHE A 202 17.99 20.80 -15.58
N ALA A 203 19.18 20.49 -16.10
CA ALA A 203 19.89 19.24 -15.81
C ALA A 203 20.23 19.11 -14.32
N TYR A 204 20.69 20.20 -13.67
CA TYR A 204 20.93 20.20 -12.22
C TYR A 204 19.66 19.88 -11.45
N SER A 205 18.52 20.46 -11.83
CA SER A 205 17.26 20.15 -11.15
C SER A 205 16.88 18.68 -11.29
N LEU A 206 16.95 18.11 -12.50
CA LEU A 206 16.64 16.70 -12.73
C LEU A 206 17.58 15.75 -11.96
N ILE A 207 18.89 15.99 -12.02
CA ILE A 207 19.88 15.18 -11.30
C ILE A 207 19.64 15.29 -9.79
N SER A 208 19.43 16.50 -9.26
CA SER A 208 19.18 16.71 -7.84
C SER A 208 17.88 16.04 -7.37
N SER A 209 16.79 16.14 -8.13
CA SER A 209 15.53 15.43 -7.82
C SER A 209 15.74 13.92 -7.84
N GLY A 210 16.49 13.42 -8.82
CA GLY A 210 16.80 11.99 -8.93
C GLY A 210 17.64 11.50 -7.75
N LEU A 211 18.62 12.29 -7.30
CA LEU A 211 19.42 11.98 -6.10
C LEU A 211 18.55 11.97 -4.83
N ILE A 212 17.61 12.91 -4.68
CA ILE A 212 16.68 12.91 -3.54
C ILE A 212 15.81 11.65 -3.53
N CYS A 213 15.31 11.22 -4.69
CA CYS A 213 14.50 10.00 -4.82
C CYS A 213 15.31 8.70 -4.73
N PHE A 214 16.63 8.77 -4.91
CA PHE A 214 17.50 7.61 -4.96
C PHE A 214 18.17 7.33 -3.61
N ILE A 215 18.78 8.34 -2.98
CA ILE A 215 19.73 8.14 -1.87
C ILE A 215 19.04 7.54 -0.64
N LEU A 216 17.97 8.17 -0.16
CA LEU A 216 17.31 7.73 1.08
C LEU A 216 16.72 6.33 0.94
N GLN A 217 16.08 6.07 -0.20
CA GLN A 217 15.40 4.83 -0.50
C GLN A 217 16.40 3.68 -0.69
N THR A 218 17.55 3.96 -1.31
CA THR A 218 18.67 3.01 -1.41
C THR A 218 19.21 2.63 -0.04
N ILE A 219 19.40 3.61 0.86
CA ILE A 219 19.87 3.35 2.24
C ILE A 219 18.86 2.46 2.99
N ILE A 220 17.57 2.76 2.89
CA ILE A 220 16.51 1.98 3.56
C ILE A 220 16.44 0.56 3.00
N TYR A 221 16.49 0.43 1.67
CA TYR A 221 16.38 -0.85 0.97
C TYR A 221 17.57 -1.77 1.29
N PHE A 222 18.81 -1.33 1.05
CA PHE A 222 19.99 -2.16 1.29
C PHE A 222 20.34 -2.31 2.78
N GLY A 223 19.90 -1.38 3.63
CA GLY A 223 20.05 -1.50 5.07
C GLY A 223 19.10 -2.52 5.71
N ASN A 224 18.21 -3.16 4.93
CA ASN A 224 17.21 -4.12 5.38
C ASN A 224 16.42 -3.63 6.60
N PHE A 225 16.12 -2.32 6.62
CA PHE A 225 15.41 -1.70 7.75
C PHE A 225 14.00 -2.26 7.91
N VAL A 226 13.37 -2.63 6.79
CA VAL A 226 12.03 -3.26 6.76
C VAL A 226 12.03 -4.59 7.51
N ASN A 227 13.11 -5.37 7.41
CA ASN A 227 13.19 -6.69 8.05
C ASN A 227 13.31 -6.61 9.58
N LYS A 228 13.57 -5.42 10.13
CA LYS A 228 13.66 -5.17 11.59
C LYS A 228 12.30 -4.90 12.21
N ILE A 229 11.24 -4.79 11.41
CA ILE A 229 9.87 -4.61 11.91
C ILE A 229 9.34 -6.00 12.30
N SER A 230 9.12 -6.21 13.59
CA SER A 230 8.49 -7.43 14.09
C SER A 230 6.98 -7.33 13.90
N LEU A 231 6.45 -8.00 12.87
CA LEU A 231 5.02 -8.13 12.63
C LEU A 231 4.62 -9.60 12.77
N SER A 232 3.56 -9.82 13.53
CA SER A 232 2.86 -11.10 13.60
C SER A 232 1.44 -10.88 13.11
N PRO A 233 0.85 -11.80 12.33
CA PRO A 233 1.42 -13.09 11.88
C PRO A 233 2.38 -12.98 10.68
N GLN A 234 3.07 -14.09 10.35
CA GLN A 234 4.11 -14.12 9.29
C GLN A 234 3.58 -13.68 7.90
N TYR A 235 2.36 -14.07 7.54
CA TYR A 235 1.75 -13.67 6.26
C TYR A 235 1.63 -12.14 6.14
N PHE A 236 1.31 -11.46 7.25
CA PHE A 236 1.21 -10.01 7.30
C PHE A 236 2.59 -9.36 7.20
N TYR A 237 3.60 -9.94 7.86
CA TYR A 237 4.99 -9.53 7.70
C TYR A 237 5.46 -9.63 6.24
N ASN A 238 5.18 -10.77 5.58
CA ASN A 238 5.55 -11.02 4.19
C ASN A 238 4.90 -9.98 3.26
N PHE A 239 3.62 -9.70 3.46
CA PHE A 239 2.88 -8.69 2.71
C PHE A 239 3.46 -7.29 2.88
N ILE A 240 3.65 -6.83 4.13
CA ILE A 240 4.19 -5.48 4.41
C ILE A 240 5.61 -5.35 3.85
N THR A 241 6.44 -6.37 4.03
CA THR A 241 7.82 -6.37 3.54
C THR A 241 7.87 -6.34 2.02
N SER A 242 7.07 -7.15 1.33
CA SER A 242 6.95 -7.15 -0.13
C SER A 242 6.48 -5.80 -0.66
N THR A 243 5.47 -5.22 -0.01
CA THR A 243 4.86 -3.93 -0.36
C THR A 243 5.87 -2.78 -0.23
N ILE A 244 6.56 -2.66 0.90
CA ILE A 244 7.54 -1.60 1.15
C ILE A 244 8.78 -1.77 0.28
N ASN A 245 9.31 -2.99 0.13
CA ASN A 245 10.49 -3.22 -0.70
C ASN A 245 10.22 -2.89 -2.17
N THR A 246 9.07 -3.30 -2.70
CA THR A 246 8.66 -2.94 -4.07
C THR A 246 8.50 -1.41 -4.21
N TYR A 247 7.86 -0.77 -3.22
CA TYR A 247 7.70 0.68 -3.18
C TYR A 247 9.05 1.41 -3.22
N LEU A 248 10.02 1.00 -2.39
CA LEU A 248 11.38 1.55 -2.38
C LEU A 248 12.11 1.34 -3.71
N LEU A 249 11.99 0.17 -4.32
CA LEU A 249 12.58 -0.12 -5.64
C LEU A 249 12.04 0.80 -6.73
N ILE A 250 10.75 1.11 -6.73
CA ILE A 250 10.14 2.03 -7.71
C ILE A 250 10.77 3.43 -7.58
N TYR A 251 11.02 3.91 -6.35
CA TYR A 251 11.73 5.18 -6.14
C TYR A 251 13.18 5.14 -6.62
N ILE A 252 13.90 4.04 -6.35
CA ILE A 252 15.28 3.86 -6.81
C ILE A 252 15.33 3.93 -8.34
N ILE A 253 14.44 3.21 -9.02
CA ILE A 253 14.34 3.22 -10.49
C ILE A 253 13.98 4.60 -11.02
N ALA A 254 12.97 5.26 -10.45
CA ALA A 254 12.56 6.61 -10.84
C ALA A 254 13.69 7.64 -10.64
N GLY A 255 14.43 7.53 -9.54
CA GLY A 255 15.61 8.35 -9.26
C GLY A 255 16.71 8.17 -10.30
N LEU A 256 17.02 6.92 -10.67
CA LEU A 256 17.99 6.62 -11.73
C LEU A 256 17.55 7.16 -13.10
N ILE A 257 16.27 7.02 -13.46
CA ILE A 257 15.72 7.56 -14.71
C ILE A 257 15.87 9.09 -14.75
N LEU A 258 15.59 9.78 -13.64
CA LEU A 258 15.79 11.23 -13.55
C LEU A 258 17.25 11.64 -13.69
N ILE A 259 18.17 10.94 -13.03
CA ILE A 259 19.60 11.21 -13.12
C ILE A 259 20.06 11.04 -14.58
N ALA A 260 19.69 9.93 -15.23
CA ALA A 260 20.00 9.67 -16.63
C ALA A 260 19.41 10.77 -17.54
N SER A 261 18.16 11.14 -17.33
CA SER A 261 17.49 12.22 -18.07
C SER A 261 18.21 13.55 -17.91
N GLY A 262 18.64 13.89 -16.69
CA GLY A 262 19.41 15.09 -16.40
C GLY A 262 20.79 15.10 -17.08
N ILE A 263 21.50 13.96 -17.08
CA ILE A 263 22.78 13.80 -17.80
C ILE A 263 22.55 14.02 -19.31
N ILE A 264 21.56 13.34 -19.90
CA ILE A 264 21.20 13.49 -21.32
C ILE A 264 20.89 14.97 -21.63
N CYS A 265 20.05 15.62 -20.81
CA CYS A 265 19.74 17.04 -20.92
C CYS A 265 20.99 17.93 -20.84
N ALA A 266 22.04 17.55 -20.12
CA ALA A 266 23.31 18.27 -20.09
C ALA A 266 24.16 18.08 -21.36
N TYR A 267 24.08 16.92 -22.04
CA TYR A 267 24.97 16.53 -23.14
C TYR A 267 24.40 16.68 -24.58
N ILE A 268 23.09 16.56 -24.84
CA ILE A 268 22.48 16.73 -26.19
C ILE A 268 22.93 18.04 -26.88
N LYS A 269 23.86 18.04 -27.84
CA LYS A 269 24.09 19.21 -28.71
C LYS A 269 22.90 19.27 -29.69
N ILE A 270 21.93 20.17 -29.48
CA ILE A 270 21.03 20.52 -30.57
C ILE A 270 21.85 21.38 -31.51
N GLU A 271 22.31 20.78 -32.62
CA GLU A 271 22.76 21.52 -33.79
C GLU A 271 21.64 22.48 -34.18
N LYS A 272 21.96 23.77 -34.27
CA LYS A 272 21.05 24.74 -34.86
C LYS A 272 20.93 24.37 -36.33
N SER A 273 19.79 23.79 -36.72
CA SER A 273 19.24 23.98 -38.07
C SER A 273 18.82 25.42 -38.27
#